data_AF-A0A258GDN4-F1
#
_entry.id   AF-A0A258GDN4-F1
#
_cell.length_a   1.000
_cell.length_b   1.000
_cell.length_c   1.000
_cell.angle_alpha   90.00
_cell.angle_beta   90.00
_cell.angle_gamma   90.00
#
_symmetry.space_group_name_H-M   'P 1'
#
loop_
_entity.id
_entity.type
_entity.pdbx_description
1 polymer ?
#
loop_
_entity_poly.entity_id
_entity_poly.type
_entity_poly.pdbx_seq_one_letter_code
_entity_poly.pdbx_strand_id
1 'polypeptide(L)'
;MIRKSSTALFFLVAYCGLALIALPPEGSATGPMLLWPAAGLLIAILLHAPRQQWPVFLVLAGIGSAAAALLAGEGPYFAGACLVAHTLEAWLAARLLTRRKRQGSELLREWLADAAAIGVIAPVAGGLVVATSMYAVAGWQWFDHFGKYVIAHALGIMVFFPMFSLVVGGSLERWLKRQSPARLLEMVAFLALVAITMCWAMWQPWSGAYLVPVLVAMIATCRFGMTAASMAIFVLAISAWGADEAGTLVQPILPMDLSGGTQFLQFYFAVAVICLQPLAGHITQNRRLAKALQD
;
A
#
# COMPACT_ATOMS: atom_id res chain seq x y z
N MET A 1 20.86 9.82 -9.49
CA MET A 1 21.25 10.14 -10.87
C MET A 1 19.97 10.47 -11.64
N ILE A 2 19.41 11.68 -11.47
CA ILE A 2 18.36 12.19 -12.37
C ILE A 2 19.11 12.71 -13.60
N ARG A 3 19.35 11.81 -14.54
CA ARG A 3 19.71 12.18 -15.91
C ARG A 3 18.50 11.76 -16.75
N LYS A 4 17.87 12.75 -17.40
CA LYS A 4 16.70 12.69 -18.31
C LYS A 4 15.36 13.06 -17.67
N SER A 5 14.78 14.17 -18.15
CA SER A 5 13.41 14.65 -17.86
C SER A 5 12.34 13.55 -18.00
N SER A 6 12.62 12.53 -18.82
CA SER A 6 11.78 11.35 -18.99
C SER A 6 11.48 10.60 -17.68
N THR A 7 12.43 10.51 -16.74
CA THR A 7 12.21 9.82 -15.46
C THR A 7 11.30 10.62 -14.53
N ALA A 8 11.44 11.95 -14.52
CA ALA A 8 10.58 12.84 -13.74
C ALA A 8 9.14 12.84 -14.28
N LEU A 9 9.00 12.91 -15.61
CA LEU A 9 7.70 12.83 -16.27
C LEU A 9 7.02 11.46 -16.02
N PHE A 10 7.77 10.37 -16.18
CA PHE A 10 7.25 9.03 -15.90
C PHE A 10 6.77 8.91 -14.45
N PHE A 11 7.56 9.40 -13.49
CA PHE A 11 7.14 9.42 -12.08
C PHE A 11 5.86 10.23 -11.87
N LEU A 12 5.79 11.45 -12.41
CA LEU A 12 4.62 12.31 -12.29
C LEU A 12 3.37 11.62 -12.84
N VAL A 13 3.44 11.05 -14.04
CA VAL A 13 2.32 10.34 -14.69
C VAL A 13 1.92 9.11 -13.87
N ALA A 14 2.88 8.30 -13.44
CA ALA A 14 2.60 7.10 -12.65
C ALA A 14 1.96 7.45 -11.29
N TYR A 15 2.49 8.47 -10.60
CA TYR A 15 1.95 8.92 -9.32
C TYR A 15 0.54 9.51 -9.48
N CYS A 16 0.35 10.40 -10.46
CA CYS A 16 -0.96 11.00 -10.76
C CYS A 16 -1.98 9.94 -11.15
N GLY A 17 -1.61 8.94 -11.96
CA GLY A 17 -2.50 7.85 -12.34
C GLY A 17 -2.92 6.98 -11.15
N LEU A 18 -1.98 6.64 -10.27
CA LEU A 18 -2.29 5.91 -9.03
C LEU A 18 -3.20 6.72 -8.10
N ALA A 19 -2.99 8.03 -7.98
CA ALA A 19 -3.84 8.91 -7.18
C ALA A 19 -5.24 9.04 -7.80
N LEU A 20 -5.35 9.13 -9.12
CA LEU A 20 -6.62 9.26 -9.81
C LEU A 20 -7.48 7.98 -9.69
N ILE A 21 -6.87 6.80 -9.83
CA ILE A 21 -7.56 5.50 -9.63
C ILE A 21 -8.01 5.32 -8.17
N ALA A 22 -7.31 5.96 -7.22
CA ALA A 22 -7.66 5.89 -5.80
C ALA A 22 -8.88 6.74 -5.42
N LEU A 23 -9.23 7.72 -6.26
CA LEU A 23 -10.36 8.61 -6.02
C LEU A 23 -11.66 7.96 -6.52
N PRO A 24 -12.78 8.09 -5.77
CA PRO A 24 -14.05 7.54 -6.18
C PRO A 24 -14.52 8.10 -7.53
N PRO A 25 -15.17 7.31 -8.40
CA PRO A 25 -15.62 7.73 -9.74
C PRO A 25 -16.57 8.94 -9.74
N GLU A 26 -17.31 9.15 -8.64
CA GLU A 26 -18.27 10.25 -8.50
C GLU A 26 -17.66 11.57 -8.00
N GLY A 27 -16.33 11.65 -7.86
CA GLY A 27 -15.65 12.91 -7.53
C GLY A 27 -16.07 13.51 -6.19
N SER A 28 -16.51 12.67 -5.24
CA SER A 28 -16.74 13.10 -3.88
C SER A 28 -15.63 12.56 -2.98
N ALA A 29 -14.68 13.42 -2.64
CA ALA A 29 -13.65 13.17 -1.64
C ALA A 29 -14.24 12.83 -0.25
N THR A 30 -15.54 13.03 -0.06
CA THR A 30 -16.31 12.56 1.11
C THR A 30 -16.58 11.05 1.11
N GLY A 31 -16.49 10.40 -0.05
CA GLY A 31 -16.69 8.96 -0.22
C GLY A 31 -15.56 8.13 0.41
N PRO A 32 -15.82 6.84 0.72
CA PRO A 32 -14.82 5.96 1.27
C PRO A 32 -13.81 5.55 0.19
N MET A 33 -12.55 5.98 0.32
CA MET A 33 -11.45 5.45 -0.48
C MET A 33 -11.06 4.06 0.02
N LEU A 34 -10.93 3.08 -0.87
CA LEU A 34 -10.54 1.73 -0.47
C LEU A 34 -9.08 1.69 0.03
N LEU A 35 -8.14 2.13 -0.80
CA LEU A 35 -6.70 2.17 -0.52
C LEU A 35 -6.06 3.37 -1.22
N TRP A 36 -4.93 3.87 -0.70
CA TRP A 36 -4.14 4.93 -1.37
C TRP A 36 -2.75 4.43 -1.83
N PRO A 37 -2.61 3.84 -3.03
CA PRO A 37 -1.37 3.22 -3.49
C PRO A 37 -0.25 4.23 -3.78
N ALA A 38 -0.59 5.46 -4.16
CA ALA A 38 0.39 6.47 -4.59
C ALA A 38 1.41 6.81 -3.49
N ALA A 39 0.99 6.85 -2.22
CA ALA A 39 1.89 7.08 -1.10
C ALA A 39 2.94 5.97 -0.96
N GLY A 40 2.54 4.71 -1.12
CA GLY A 40 3.46 3.57 -1.11
C GLY A 40 4.57 3.67 -2.17
N LEU A 41 4.22 4.12 -3.38
CA LEU A 41 5.18 4.32 -4.48
C LEU A 41 6.19 5.41 -4.13
N LEU A 42 5.71 6.57 -3.67
CA LEU A 42 6.58 7.69 -3.32
C LEU A 42 7.53 7.32 -2.16
N ILE A 43 7.03 6.67 -1.11
CA ILE A 43 7.88 6.21 0.01
C ILE A 43 8.95 5.25 -0.50
N ALA A 44 8.59 4.28 -1.37
CA ALA A 44 9.56 3.36 -1.97
C ALA A 44 10.66 4.11 -2.75
N ILE A 45 10.30 5.13 -3.53
CA ILE A 45 11.25 5.96 -4.26
C ILE A 45 12.15 6.76 -3.32
N LEU A 46 11.59 7.42 -2.30
CA LEU A 46 12.37 8.21 -1.36
C LEU A 46 13.41 7.35 -0.61
N LEU A 47 13.08 6.11 -0.26
CA LEU A 47 14.02 5.22 0.43
C LEU A 47 15.17 4.71 -0.46
N HIS A 48 15.00 4.70 -1.78
CA HIS A 48 16.03 4.24 -2.73
C HIS A 48 16.73 5.39 -3.46
N ALA A 49 16.15 6.59 -3.45
CA ALA A 49 16.74 7.78 -4.03
C ALA A 49 17.73 8.46 -3.06
N PRO A 50 18.83 9.05 -3.57
CA PRO A 50 19.67 9.95 -2.77
C PRO A 50 18.86 11.08 -2.16
N ARG A 51 19.13 11.45 -0.91
CA ARG A 51 18.37 12.48 -0.17
C ARG A 51 18.29 13.83 -0.87
N GLN A 52 19.29 14.17 -1.69
CA GLN A 52 19.31 15.41 -2.48
C GLN A 52 18.20 15.46 -3.54
N GLN A 53 17.67 14.30 -3.96
CA GLN A 53 16.60 14.19 -4.95
C GLN A 53 15.20 14.16 -4.31
N TRP A 54 15.10 14.04 -2.98
CA TRP A 54 13.81 13.99 -2.29
C TRP A 54 12.91 15.18 -2.60
N PRO A 55 13.40 16.44 -2.57
CA PRO A 55 12.53 17.58 -2.85
C PRO A 55 11.87 17.50 -4.24
N VAL A 56 12.58 16.97 -5.24
CA VAL A 56 12.04 16.82 -6.60
C VAL A 56 10.88 15.82 -6.62
N PHE A 57 11.05 14.63 -6.04
CA PHE A 57 9.98 13.63 -6.00
C PHE A 57 8.80 14.07 -5.14
N LEU A 58 9.06 14.77 -4.04
CA LEU A 58 8.01 15.33 -3.17
C LEU A 58 7.19 16.39 -3.92
N VAL A 59 7.84 17.32 -4.63
CA VAL A 59 7.15 18.34 -5.44
C VAL A 59 6.34 17.69 -6.56
N LEU A 60 6.92 16.76 -7.30
CA LEU A 60 6.23 16.06 -8.39
C LEU A 60 5.03 15.26 -7.88
N ALA A 61 5.15 14.61 -6.71
CA ALA A 61 4.03 13.91 -6.10
C ALA A 61 2.93 14.85 -5.62
N GLY A 62 3.30 15.97 -4.99
CA GLY A 62 2.35 17.01 -4.59
C GLY A 62 1.57 17.55 -5.80
N ILE A 63 2.27 17.87 -6.89
CA ILE A 63 1.66 18.29 -8.16
C ILE A 63 0.78 17.18 -8.74
N GLY A 64 1.28 15.94 -8.80
CA GLY A 64 0.52 14.80 -9.31
C GLY A 64 -0.74 14.53 -8.50
N SER A 65 -0.70 14.72 -7.19
CA SER A 65 -1.87 14.58 -6.33
C SER A 65 -2.89 15.70 -6.55
N ALA A 66 -2.44 16.96 -6.63
CA ALA A 66 -3.33 18.08 -6.91
C ALA A 66 -3.98 17.94 -8.28
N ALA A 67 -3.20 17.53 -9.29
CA ALA A 67 -3.69 17.26 -10.63
C ALA A 67 -4.73 16.13 -10.64
N ALA A 68 -4.47 15.01 -9.94
CA ALA A 68 -5.43 13.92 -9.81
C ALA A 68 -6.75 14.38 -9.16
N ALA A 69 -6.67 15.14 -8.07
CA ALA A 69 -7.85 15.72 -7.42
C ALA A 69 -8.66 16.61 -8.38
N LEU A 70 -8.01 17.56 -9.06
CA LEU A 70 -8.67 18.44 -10.03
C LEU A 70 -9.28 17.65 -11.21
N LEU A 71 -8.59 16.63 -11.71
CA LEU A 71 -9.08 15.76 -12.78
C LEU A 71 -10.28 14.91 -12.34
N ALA A 72 -10.35 14.55 -11.06
CA ALA A 72 -11.50 13.89 -10.45
C ALA A 72 -12.69 14.85 -10.17
N GLY A 73 -12.57 16.14 -10.53
CA GLY A 73 -13.63 17.13 -10.33
C GLY A 73 -13.60 17.81 -8.96
N GLU A 74 -12.58 17.55 -8.14
CA GLU A 74 -12.45 18.18 -6.82
C GLU A 74 -12.08 19.66 -6.91
N GLY A 75 -12.48 20.42 -5.89
CA GLY A 75 -12.19 21.85 -5.81
C GLY A 75 -10.69 22.16 -5.62
N PRO A 76 -10.24 23.37 -6.00
CA PRO A 76 -8.82 23.77 -5.88
C PRO A 76 -8.31 23.76 -4.44
N TYR A 77 -9.19 23.97 -3.46
CA TYR A 77 -8.84 23.88 -2.04
C TYR A 77 -8.49 22.45 -1.61
N PHE A 78 -9.26 21.45 -2.06
CA PHE A 78 -8.96 20.05 -1.78
C PHE A 78 -7.66 19.62 -2.46
N ALA A 79 -7.49 19.99 -3.74
CA ALA A 79 -6.26 19.74 -4.47
C ALA A 79 -5.01 20.35 -3.77
N GLY A 80 -5.14 21.57 -3.26
CA GLY A 80 -4.10 22.23 -2.46
C GLY A 80 -3.81 21.49 -1.14
N ALA A 81 -4.85 21.03 -0.44
CA ALA A 81 -4.69 20.25 0.79
C ALA A 81 -3.99 18.90 0.52
N CYS A 82 -4.37 18.17 -0.53
CA CYS A 82 -3.73 16.92 -0.94
C CYS A 82 -2.25 17.11 -1.28
N LEU A 83 -1.90 18.19 -1.99
CA LEU A 83 -0.51 18.52 -2.31
C LEU A 83 0.35 18.57 -1.04
N VAL A 84 -0.11 19.28 -0.02
CA VAL A 84 0.61 19.45 1.25
C VAL A 84 0.59 18.15 2.05
N ALA A 85 -0.57 17.54 2.21
CA ALA A 85 -0.77 16.35 3.02
C ALA A 85 0.07 15.16 2.53
N HIS A 86 0.01 14.85 1.23
CA HIS A 86 0.69 13.67 0.68
C HIS A 86 2.20 13.85 0.65
N THR A 87 2.66 15.10 0.45
CA THR A 87 4.07 15.48 0.58
C THR A 87 4.57 15.27 2.01
N LEU A 88 3.82 15.78 3.00
CA LEU A 88 4.15 15.66 4.42
C LEU A 88 4.16 14.19 4.87
N GLU A 89 3.12 13.45 4.52
CA GLU A 89 2.94 12.03 4.85
C GLU A 89 4.13 11.20 4.34
N ALA A 90 4.46 11.31 3.06
CA ALA A 90 5.54 10.51 2.48
C ALA A 90 6.93 10.93 2.99
N TRP A 91 7.15 12.24 3.20
CA TRP A 91 8.37 12.72 3.82
C TRP A 91 8.55 12.16 5.23
N LEU A 92 7.49 12.21 6.06
CA LEU A 92 7.52 11.73 7.42
C LEU A 92 7.74 10.21 7.49
N ALA A 93 6.99 9.45 6.68
CA ALA A 93 7.16 8.00 6.54
C ALA A 93 8.61 7.64 6.14
N ALA A 94 9.15 8.27 5.09
CA ALA A 94 10.51 7.99 4.63
C ALA A 94 11.56 8.37 5.69
N ARG A 95 11.39 9.49 6.40
CA ARG A 95 12.30 9.91 7.49
C ARG A 95 12.31 8.89 8.63
N LEU A 96 11.13 8.43 9.05
CA LEU A 96 10.98 7.45 10.12
C LEU A 96 11.51 6.07 9.73
N LEU A 97 11.31 5.63 8.48
CA LEU A 97 11.85 4.37 7.98
C LEU A 97 13.37 4.40 7.78
N THR A 98 13.95 5.57 7.49
CA THR A 98 15.42 5.71 7.38
C THR A 98 16.12 5.91 8.73
N ARG A 99 15.42 5.72 9.86
CA ARG A 99 16.05 5.77 11.18
C ARG A 99 17.11 4.68 11.30
N ARG A 100 18.18 4.94 12.07
CA ARG A 100 19.21 3.93 12.33
C ARG A 100 18.58 2.77 13.10
N LYS A 101 18.47 1.61 12.45
CA LYS A 101 18.10 0.35 13.11
C LYS A 101 19.22 -0.02 14.08
N ARG A 102 18.88 -0.36 15.32
CA ARG A 102 19.88 -0.72 16.33
C ARG A 102 20.45 -2.10 15.97
N GLN A 103 21.75 -2.29 16.11
CA GLN A 103 22.31 -3.63 16.00
C GLN A 103 21.72 -4.49 17.11
N GLY A 104 21.15 -5.65 16.75
CA GLY A 104 20.50 -6.56 17.70
C GLY A 104 19.05 -6.25 18.06
N SER A 105 18.34 -5.35 17.36
CA SER A 105 16.89 -5.21 17.61
C SER A 105 16.11 -6.45 17.21
N GLU A 106 15.12 -6.80 18.02
CA GLU A 106 14.14 -7.84 17.71
C GLU A 106 13.36 -7.48 16.45
N LEU A 107 13.25 -8.43 15.52
CA LEU A 107 12.54 -8.30 14.25
C LEU A 107 11.12 -7.74 14.41
N LEU A 108 10.37 -8.28 15.36
CA LEU A 108 8.99 -7.89 15.61
C LEU A 108 8.91 -6.43 16.06
N ARG A 109 9.83 -5.99 16.93
CA ARG A 109 9.89 -4.60 17.40
C ARG A 109 10.23 -3.65 16.27
N GLU A 110 11.15 -4.02 15.38
CA GLU A 110 11.42 -3.21 14.19
C GLU A 110 10.23 -3.14 13.26
N TRP A 111 9.58 -4.28 12.98
CA TRP A 111 8.40 -4.33 12.14
C TRP A 111 7.26 -3.50 12.72
N LEU A 112 6.97 -3.60 14.02
CA LEU A 112 5.96 -2.79 14.71
C LEU A 112 6.28 -1.30 14.61
N ALA A 113 7.54 -0.92 14.79
CA ALA A 113 7.94 0.46 14.67
C ALA A 113 7.83 0.97 13.23
N ASP A 114 8.16 0.15 12.23
CA ASP A 114 8.06 0.49 10.80
C ASP A 114 6.58 0.58 10.39
N ALA A 115 5.75 -0.36 10.85
CA ALA A 115 4.29 -0.38 10.72
C ALA A 115 3.64 0.84 11.37
N ALA A 116 4.06 1.24 12.59
CA ALA A 116 3.55 2.45 13.24
C ALA A 116 3.94 3.73 12.47
N ALA A 117 5.14 3.76 11.87
CA ALA A 117 5.58 4.90 11.09
C ALA A 117 4.70 5.10 9.84
N ILE A 118 4.46 4.03 9.07
CA ILE A 118 3.74 4.11 7.79
C ILE A 118 2.22 3.94 7.89
N GLY A 119 1.73 3.23 8.90
CA GLY A 119 0.30 2.94 9.08
C GLY A 119 -0.39 3.79 10.14
N VAL A 120 0.34 4.62 10.89
CA VAL A 120 -0.26 5.49 11.90
C VAL A 120 0.31 6.91 11.79
N ILE A 121 1.59 7.09 12.08
CA ILE A 121 2.17 8.44 12.27
C ILE A 121 2.08 9.28 10.99
N ALA A 122 2.51 8.72 9.85
CA ALA A 122 2.47 9.44 8.58
C ALA A 122 1.03 9.71 8.08
N PRO A 123 0.12 8.72 8.00
CA PRO A 123 -1.28 8.95 7.61
C PRO A 123 -2.01 9.93 8.53
N VAL A 124 -1.76 9.89 9.85
CA VAL A 124 -2.35 10.87 10.79
C VAL A 124 -1.89 12.28 10.44
N ALA A 125 -0.60 12.50 10.15
CA ALA A 125 -0.11 13.81 9.79
C ALA A 125 -0.74 14.33 8.49
N GLY A 126 -0.88 13.48 7.46
CA GLY A 126 -1.59 13.83 6.23
C GLY A 126 -3.08 14.11 6.46
N GLY A 127 -3.75 13.24 7.22
CA GLY A 127 -5.18 13.35 7.53
C GLY A 127 -5.51 14.59 8.32
N LEU A 128 -4.66 15.00 9.26
CA LEU A 128 -4.83 16.26 9.99
C LEU A 128 -4.83 17.46 9.03
N VAL A 129 -3.98 17.47 8.01
CA VAL A 129 -3.93 18.55 7.00
C VAL A 129 -5.22 18.56 6.19
N VAL A 130 -5.61 17.43 5.60
CA VAL A 130 -6.80 17.38 4.71
C VAL A 130 -8.08 17.64 5.50
N ALA A 131 -8.32 16.92 6.59
CA ALA A 131 -9.56 17.03 7.37
C ALA A 131 -9.74 18.43 7.96
N THR A 132 -8.67 19.05 8.49
CA THR A 132 -8.77 20.42 9.04
C THR A 132 -9.00 21.45 7.94
N SER A 133 -8.29 21.32 6.81
CA SER A 133 -8.47 22.25 5.67
C SER A 133 -9.90 22.18 5.12
N MET A 134 -10.43 20.97 4.97
CA MET A 134 -11.76 20.77 4.38
C MET A 134 -12.89 21.07 5.36
N TYR A 135 -12.69 20.85 6.65
CA TYR A 135 -13.59 21.36 7.69
C TYR A 135 -13.68 22.90 7.62
N ALA A 136 -12.55 23.59 7.53
CA ALA A 136 -12.50 25.04 7.53
C ALA A 136 -13.11 25.69 6.27
N VAL A 137 -12.92 25.07 5.10
CA VAL A 137 -13.34 25.65 3.81
C VAL A 137 -14.72 25.16 3.36
N ALA A 138 -15.03 23.88 3.57
CA ALA A 138 -16.21 23.22 3.02
C ALA A 138 -17.17 22.66 4.09
N GLY A 139 -16.85 22.83 5.38
CA GLY A 139 -17.71 22.38 6.48
C GLY A 139 -17.85 20.86 6.59
N TRP A 140 -16.90 20.09 6.05
CA TRP A 140 -16.95 18.61 6.09
C TRP A 140 -16.93 18.08 7.52
N GLN A 141 -17.54 16.91 7.75
CA GLN A 141 -17.49 16.23 9.04
C GLN A 141 -16.05 15.78 9.34
N TRP A 142 -15.38 16.48 10.25
CA TRP A 142 -13.95 16.34 10.48
C TRP A 142 -13.55 14.90 10.84
N PHE A 143 -14.23 14.28 11.81
CA PHE A 143 -13.89 12.93 12.28
C PHE A 143 -14.12 11.85 11.22
N ASP A 144 -15.19 11.96 10.45
CA ASP A 144 -15.52 11.03 9.39
C ASP A 144 -14.46 11.08 8.27
N HIS A 145 -14.15 12.29 7.79
CA HIS A 145 -13.17 12.45 6.73
C HIS A 145 -11.74 12.12 7.19
N PHE A 146 -11.37 12.50 8.41
CA PHE A 146 -10.10 12.12 9.03
C PHE A 146 -9.95 10.60 9.13
N GLY A 147 -10.96 9.90 9.65
CA GLY A 147 -10.94 8.44 9.79
C GLY A 147 -10.82 7.73 8.44
N LYS A 148 -11.64 8.12 7.46
CA LYS A 148 -11.60 7.57 6.09
C LYS A 148 -10.23 7.76 5.44
N TYR A 149 -9.68 8.98 5.52
CA TYR A 149 -8.35 9.30 5.00
C TYR A 149 -7.28 8.40 5.65
N VAL A 150 -7.22 8.39 6.99
CA VAL A 150 -6.15 7.69 7.73
C VAL A 150 -6.15 6.20 7.41
N ILE A 151 -7.33 5.56 7.38
CA ILE A 151 -7.44 4.12 7.11
C ILE A 151 -7.01 3.80 5.66
N ALA A 152 -7.52 4.53 4.68
CA ALA A 152 -7.20 4.30 3.27
C ALA A 152 -5.70 4.50 2.98
N HIS A 153 -5.09 5.53 3.57
CA HIS A 153 -3.67 5.82 3.41
C HIS A 153 -2.78 4.84 4.16
N ALA A 154 -3.10 4.50 5.40
CA ALA A 154 -2.36 3.51 6.18
C ALA A 154 -2.29 2.16 5.47
N LEU A 155 -3.45 1.65 5.04
CA LEU A 155 -3.54 0.37 4.36
C LEU A 155 -2.93 0.43 2.96
N GLY A 156 -3.17 1.52 2.22
CA GLY A 156 -2.56 1.74 0.92
C GLY A 156 -1.03 1.68 0.99
N ILE A 157 -0.43 2.34 1.98
CA ILE A 157 1.02 2.25 2.16
C ILE A 157 1.42 0.83 2.56
N MET A 158 0.81 0.24 3.58
CA MET A 158 1.18 -1.09 4.08
C MET A 158 1.08 -2.20 3.02
N VAL A 159 0.10 -2.10 2.13
CA VAL A 159 -0.13 -3.06 1.04
C VAL A 159 0.86 -2.85 -0.11
N PHE A 160 1.00 -1.61 -0.58
CA PHE A 160 1.69 -1.34 -1.84
C PHE A 160 3.19 -1.03 -1.67
N PHE A 161 3.60 -0.45 -0.54
CA PHE A 161 4.99 -0.09 -0.28
C PHE A 161 5.98 -1.26 -0.43
N PRO A 162 5.75 -2.47 0.13
CA PRO A 162 6.71 -3.56 0.01
C PRO A 162 6.96 -3.97 -1.44
N MET A 163 5.91 -4.08 -2.26
CA MET A 163 6.02 -4.40 -3.69
C MET A 163 6.79 -3.31 -4.42
N PHE A 164 6.38 -2.04 -4.28
CA PHE A 164 7.07 -0.93 -4.94
C PHE A 164 8.53 -0.82 -4.51
N SER A 165 8.84 -1.08 -3.24
CA SER A 165 10.20 -1.16 -2.73
C SER A 165 11.01 -2.27 -3.43
N LEU A 166 10.39 -3.44 -3.71
CA LEU A 166 11.07 -4.52 -4.41
C LEU A 166 11.41 -4.17 -5.87
N VAL A 167 10.49 -3.46 -6.54
CA VAL A 167 10.66 -3.01 -7.94
C VAL A 167 11.69 -1.89 -8.01
N VAL A 168 11.50 -0.82 -7.25
CA VAL A 168 12.36 0.37 -7.28
C VAL A 168 13.78 0.04 -6.82
N GLY A 169 13.94 -0.81 -5.80
CA GLY A 169 15.25 -1.27 -5.33
C GLY A 169 15.93 -2.29 -6.26
N GLY A 170 15.26 -2.72 -7.33
CA GLY A 170 15.73 -3.74 -8.28
C GLY A 170 15.88 -5.14 -7.67
N SER A 171 15.40 -5.36 -6.43
CA SER A 171 15.48 -6.68 -5.79
C SER A 171 14.57 -7.69 -6.45
N LEU A 172 13.43 -7.27 -7.01
CA LEU A 172 12.57 -8.15 -7.79
C LEU A 172 13.31 -8.66 -9.04
N GLU A 173 13.92 -7.77 -9.82
CA GLU A 173 14.69 -8.15 -11.01
C GLU A 173 15.86 -9.09 -10.67
N ARG A 174 16.63 -8.77 -9.62
CA ARG A 174 17.72 -9.63 -9.14
C ARG A 174 17.20 -10.98 -8.66
N TRP A 175 16.03 -11.02 -8.02
CA TRP A 175 15.42 -12.27 -7.58
C TRP A 175 14.99 -13.12 -8.77
N LEU A 176 14.30 -12.53 -9.75
CA LEU A 176 13.83 -13.18 -10.97
C LEU A 176 15.00 -13.81 -11.76
N LYS A 177 16.07 -13.05 -11.97
CA LYS A 177 17.28 -13.51 -12.69
C LYS A 177 18.00 -14.69 -12.03
N ARG A 178 17.76 -14.92 -10.73
CA ARG A 178 18.38 -16.02 -9.96
C ARG A 178 17.50 -17.26 -9.86
N GLN A 179 16.24 -17.19 -10.27
CA GLN A 179 15.33 -18.34 -10.19
C GLN A 179 15.40 -19.21 -11.45
N SER A 180 15.20 -20.51 -11.28
CA SER A 180 14.95 -21.41 -12.41
C SER A 180 13.55 -21.16 -13.01
N PRO A 181 13.34 -21.45 -14.31
CA PRO A 181 12.03 -21.30 -14.94
C PRO A 181 10.91 -22.05 -14.22
N ALA A 182 11.17 -23.27 -13.74
CA ALA A 182 10.22 -24.05 -12.95
C ALA A 182 9.80 -23.34 -11.66
N ARG A 183 10.74 -22.66 -11.00
CA ARG A 183 10.46 -21.93 -9.75
C ARG A 183 9.72 -20.62 -9.98
N LEU A 184 9.95 -19.98 -11.14
CA LEU A 184 9.15 -18.84 -11.58
C LEU A 184 7.72 -19.26 -11.91
N LEU A 185 7.54 -20.38 -12.62
CA LEU A 185 6.22 -20.94 -12.91
C LEU A 185 5.47 -21.27 -11.62
N GLU A 186 6.13 -21.89 -10.64
CA GLU A 186 5.56 -22.17 -9.32
C GLU A 186 5.06 -20.89 -8.64
N MET A 187 5.88 -19.83 -8.61
CA MET A 187 5.49 -18.52 -8.05
C MET A 187 4.28 -17.93 -8.78
N VAL A 188 4.31 -17.91 -10.11
CA VAL A 188 3.21 -17.38 -10.93
C VAL A 188 1.92 -18.16 -10.67
N ALA A 189 1.99 -19.49 -10.56
CA ALA A 189 0.85 -20.33 -10.22
C ALA A 189 0.26 -19.99 -8.85
N PHE A 190 1.10 -19.77 -7.82
CA PHE A 190 0.63 -19.32 -6.52
C PHE A 190 -0.03 -17.94 -6.57
N LEU A 191 0.57 -16.96 -7.26
CA LEU A 191 -0.01 -15.62 -7.38
C LEU A 191 -1.33 -15.63 -8.17
N ALA A 192 -1.41 -16.44 -9.22
CA ALA A 192 -2.66 -16.65 -9.95
C ALA A 192 -3.72 -17.28 -9.03
N LEU A 193 -3.34 -18.27 -8.22
CA LEU A 193 -4.26 -18.90 -7.26
C LEU A 193 -4.74 -17.91 -6.19
N VAL A 194 -3.87 -17.01 -5.71
CA VAL A 194 -4.25 -15.91 -4.81
C VAL A 194 -5.30 -15.01 -5.47
N ALA A 195 -5.08 -14.58 -6.72
CA ALA A 195 -6.04 -13.76 -7.45
C ALA A 195 -7.39 -14.48 -7.65
N ILE A 196 -7.35 -15.73 -8.11
CA ILE A 196 -8.55 -16.55 -8.37
C ILE A 196 -9.35 -16.75 -7.08
N THR A 197 -8.70 -17.11 -5.98
CA THR A 197 -9.37 -17.34 -4.70
C THR A 197 -9.92 -16.05 -4.10
N MET A 198 -9.27 -14.91 -4.33
CA MET A 198 -9.80 -13.61 -3.92
C MET A 198 -11.06 -13.24 -4.71
N CYS A 199 -11.03 -13.33 -6.04
CA CYS A 199 -12.21 -13.08 -6.87
C CYS A 199 -13.35 -14.05 -6.53
N TRP A 200 -13.04 -15.32 -6.31
CA TRP A 200 -14.03 -16.31 -5.87
C TRP A 200 -14.65 -15.95 -4.52
N ALA A 201 -13.84 -15.53 -3.54
CA ALA A 201 -14.33 -15.16 -2.20
C ALA A 201 -15.31 -13.98 -2.25
N MET A 202 -15.12 -13.04 -3.19
CA MET A 202 -16.00 -11.90 -3.36
C MET A 202 -17.37 -12.25 -3.94
N TRP A 203 -17.51 -13.43 -4.54
CA TRP A 203 -18.81 -13.97 -4.97
C TRP A 203 -19.50 -14.81 -3.90
N GLN A 204 -18.87 -14.97 -2.73
CA GLN A 204 -19.45 -15.75 -1.64
C GLN A 204 -20.12 -14.84 -0.59
N PRO A 205 -21.34 -15.17 -0.13
CA PRO A 205 -22.00 -14.42 0.93
C PRO A 205 -21.41 -14.70 2.33
N TRP A 206 -20.59 -15.73 2.47
CA TRP A 206 -20.01 -16.13 3.75
C TRP A 206 -18.60 -15.56 3.94
N SER A 207 -18.39 -14.82 5.03
CA SER A 207 -17.12 -14.15 5.36
C SER A 207 -15.92 -15.10 5.47
N GLY A 208 -16.12 -16.38 5.81
CA GLY A 208 -15.03 -17.36 5.88
C GLY A 208 -14.35 -17.65 4.53
N ALA A 209 -15.00 -17.35 3.40
CA ALA A 209 -14.40 -17.50 2.08
C ALA A 209 -13.13 -16.63 1.91
N TYR A 210 -13.07 -15.47 2.57
CA TYR A 210 -11.92 -14.56 2.53
C TYR A 210 -10.69 -15.11 3.27
N LEU A 211 -10.83 -16.17 4.08
CA LEU A 211 -9.68 -16.84 4.69
C LEU A 211 -8.85 -17.59 3.65
N VAL A 212 -9.49 -18.16 2.63
CA VAL A 212 -8.84 -18.96 1.58
C VAL A 212 -7.73 -18.19 0.85
N PRO A 213 -7.96 -16.99 0.29
CA PRO A 213 -6.91 -16.22 -0.37
C PRO A 213 -5.75 -15.85 0.55
N VAL A 214 -6.00 -15.58 1.84
CA VAL A 214 -4.95 -15.34 2.85
C VAL A 214 -4.13 -16.60 3.09
N LEU A 215 -4.77 -17.77 3.20
CA LEU A 215 -4.05 -19.04 3.38
C LEU A 215 -3.17 -19.37 2.18
N VAL A 216 -3.65 -19.16 0.95
CA VAL A 216 -2.83 -19.34 -0.26
C VAL A 216 -1.63 -18.38 -0.24
N ALA A 217 -1.85 -17.12 0.11
CA ALA A 217 -0.79 -16.13 0.25
C ALA A 217 0.23 -16.51 1.36
N MET A 218 -0.24 -17.09 2.47
CA MET A 218 0.62 -17.61 3.53
C MET A 218 1.47 -18.78 3.05
N ILE A 219 0.89 -19.73 2.30
CA ILE A 219 1.65 -20.86 1.73
C ILE A 219 2.72 -20.34 0.76
N ALA A 220 2.36 -19.41 -0.14
CA ALA A 220 3.32 -18.78 -1.04
C ALA A 220 4.44 -18.06 -0.26
N THR A 221 4.09 -17.34 0.81
CA THR A 221 5.03 -16.68 1.72
C THR A 221 5.97 -17.68 2.38
N CYS A 222 5.44 -18.79 2.91
CA CYS A 222 6.25 -19.86 3.47
C CYS A 222 7.20 -20.45 2.43
N ARG A 223 6.77 -20.57 1.17
CA ARG A 223 7.57 -21.14 0.09
C ARG A 223 8.68 -20.20 -0.38
N PHE A 224 8.39 -18.93 -0.64
CA PHE A 224 9.31 -18.00 -1.30
C PHE A 224 9.78 -16.81 -0.44
N GLY A 225 9.31 -16.69 0.80
CA GLY A 225 9.69 -15.64 1.75
C GLY A 225 9.09 -14.26 1.43
N MET A 226 9.84 -13.21 1.75
CA MET A 226 9.38 -11.81 1.64
C MET A 226 8.94 -11.38 0.24
N THR A 227 9.55 -11.91 -0.82
CA THR A 227 9.16 -11.59 -2.20
C THR A 227 7.73 -12.04 -2.47
N ALA A 228 7.37 -13.28 -2.11
CA ALA A 228 5.99 -13.76 -2.27
C ALA A 228 5.02 -13.00 -1.38
N ALA A 229 5.36 -12.71 -0.12
CA ALA A 229 4.47 -11.97 0.77
C ALA A 229 4.10 -10.59 0.19
N SER A 230 5.09 -9.86 -0.31
CA SER A 230 4.91 -8.54 -0.91
C SER A 230 4.07 -8.61 -2.20
N MET A 231 4.34 -9.60 -3.07
CA MET A 231 3.58 -9.78 -4.30
C MET A 231 2.16 -10.29 -4.04
N ALA A 232 1.96 -11.19 -3.09
CA ALA A 232 0.67 -11.77 -2.75
C ALA A 232 -0.26 -10.72 -2.15
N ILE A 233 0.20 -9.91 -1.19
CA ILE A 233 -0.58 -8.77 -0.66
C ILE A 233 -0.98 -7.80 -1.78
N PHE A 234 -0.04 -7.47 -2.67
CA PHE A 234 -0.33 -6.61 -3.82
C PHE A 234 -1.39 -7.22 -4.74
N VAL A 235 -1.28 -8.51 -5.05
CA VAL A 235 -2.26 -9.25 -5.88
C VAL A 235 -3.62 -9.30 -5.21
N LEU A 236 -3.69 -9.58 -3.90
CA LEU A 236 -4.94 -9.52 -3.14
C LEU A 236 -5.62 -8.16 -3.27
N ALA A 237 -4.85 -7.08 -3.14
CA ALA A 237 -5.36 -5.73 -3.20
C ALA A 237 -5.93 -5.37 -4.57
N ILE A 238 -5.18 -5.62 -5.65
CA ILE A 238 -5.65 -5.31 -7.01
C ILE A 238 -6.82 -6.19 -7.43
N SER A 239 -6.85 -7.47 -7.00
CA SER A 239 -7.96 -8.38 -7.29
C SER A 239 -9.22 -7.94 -6.58
N ALA A 240 -9.13 -7.57 -5.30
CA ALA A 240 -10.30 -7.10 -4.57
C ALA A 240 -10.81 -5.78 -5.09
N TRP A 241 -9.89 -4.84 -5.35
CA TRP A 241 -10.25 -3.53 -5.89
C TRP A 241 -10.93 -3.67 -7.26
N GLY A 242 -10.33 -4.42 -8.18
CA GLY A 242 -10.92 -4.62 -9.52
C GLY A 242 -12.29 -5.30 -9.48
N ALA A 243 -12.51 -6.22 -8.55
CA ALA A 243 -13.81 -6.87 -8.37
C ALA A 243 -14.86 -5.97 -7.68
N ASP A 244 -14.43 -5.08 -6.78
CA ASP A 244 -15.28 -4.08 -6.13
C ASP A 244 -15.78 -3.04 -7.15
N GLU A 245 -14.87 -2.51 -7.97
CA GLU A 245 -15.20 -1.59 -9.08
C GLU A 245 -16.09 -2.23 -10.15
N ALA A 246 -15.94 -3.54 -10.38
CA ALA A 246 -16.83 -4.29 -11.27
C ALA A 246 -18.23 -4.52 -10.68
N GLY A 247 -18.51 -4.07 -9.45
CA GLY A 247 -19.78 -4.27 -8.77
C GLY A 247 -20.04 -5.74 -8.40
N THR A 248 -19.00 -6.55 -8.33
CA THR A 248 -19.11 -8.01 -8.11
C THR A 248 -19.00 -8.41 -6.64
N LEU A 249 -18.76 -7.46 -5.75
CA LEU A 249 -18.69 -7.71 -4.31
C LEU A 249 -20.06 -8.09 -3.76
N VAL A 250 -20.22 -9.37 -3.42
CA VAL A 250 -21.31 -9.83 -2.58
C VAL A 250 -20.95 -9.48 -1.14
N GLN A 251 -21.75 -8.60 -0.52
CA GLN A 251 -21.52 -8.16 0.86
C GLN A 251 -21.52 -9.39 1.78
N PRO A 252 -20.41 -9.66 2.48
CA PRO A 252 -20.34 -10.82 3.35
C PRO A 252 -21.26 -10.62 4.55
N ILE A 253 -21.93 -11.70 4.96
CA ILE A 253 -22.73 -11.71 6.19
C ILE A 253 -21.76 -11.63 7.37
N LEU A 254 -21.75 -10.49 8.05
CA LEU A 254 -20.93 -10.23 9.23
C LEU A 254 -21.81 -10.20 10.49
N PRO A 255 -21.31 -10.71 11.63
CA PRO A 255 -22.01 -10.57 12.92
C PRO A 255 -22.11 -9.13 13.43
N MET A 256 -21.36 -8.20 12.83
CA MET A 256 -21.30 -6.79 13.22
C MET A 256 -21.80 -5.90 12.08
N ASP A 257 -22.42 -4.78 12.45
CA ASP A 257 -22.87 -3.72 11.55
C ASP A 257 -21.69 -2.89 11.00
N LEU A 258 -20.76 -3.56 10.31
CA LEU A 258 -19.78 -2.90 9.46
C LEU A 258 -20.54 -2.47 8.20
N SER A 259 -21.04 -1.23 8.24
CA SER A 259 -22.05 -0.69 7.33
C SER A 259 -21.57 -0.42 5.89
N GLY A 260 -20.58 -1.17 5.37
CA GLY A 260 -20.17 -1.05 3.97
C GLY A 260 -19.02 -1.97 3.53
N GLY A 261 -19.05 -2.39 2.25
CA GLY A 261 -18.05 -3.28 1.64
C GLY A 261 -16.62 -2.76 1.74
N THR A 262 -16.42 -1.44 1.61
CA THR A 262 -15.10 -0.82 1.72
C THR A 262 -14.48 -1.01 3.10
N GLN A 263 -15.25 -0.84 4.18
CA GLN A 263 -14.74 -1.00 5.55
C GLN A 263 -14.37 -2.46 5.84
N PHE A 264 -15.18 -3.40 5.33
CA PHE A 264 -14.84 -4.83 5.43
C PHE A 264 -13.54 -5.16 4.70
N LEU A 265 -13.37 -4.69 3.46
CA LEU A 265 -12.14 -4.91 2.70
C LEU A 265 -10.92 -4.25 3.37
N GLN A 266 -11.09 -3.05 3.93
CA GLN A 266 -10.03 -2.38 4.71
C GLN A 266 -9.62 -3.21 5.92
N PHE A 267 -10.58 -3.72 6.70
CA PHE A 267 -10.32 -4.62 7.81
C PHE A 267 -9.60 -5.90 7.36
N TYR A 268 -10.08 -6.51 6.27
CA TYR A 268 -9.48 -7.69 5.66
C TYR A 268 -8.00 -7.45 5.28
N PHE A 269 -7.68 -6.32 4.64
CA PHE A 269 -6.31 -5.98 4.28
C PHE A 269 -5.43 -5.72 5.50
N ALA A 270 -5.94 -5.06 6.54
CA ALA A 270 -5.25 -4.92 7.82
C ALA A 270 -4.83 -6.29 8.36
N VAL A 271 -5.76 -7.25 8.43
CA VAL A 271 -5.49 -8.60 8.90
C VAL A 271 -4.48 -9.31 8.00
N ALA A 272 -4.68 -9.27 6.68
CA ALA A 272 -3.78 -9.92 5.72
C ALA A 272 -2.33 -9.39 5.85
N VAL A 273 -2.15 -8.08 5.97
CA VAL A 273 -0.84 -7.43 6.18
C VAL A 273 -0.20 -7.90 7.48
N ILE A 274 -0.93 -7.85 8.59
CA ILE A 274 -0.43 -8.24 9.92
C ILE A 274 -0.05 -9.72 9.97
N CYS A 275 -0.77 -10.59 9.26
CA CYS A 275 -0.46 -12.02 9.20
C CYS A 275 0.76 -12.32 8.31
N LEU A 276 0.84 -11.69 7.13
CA LEU A 276 1.82 -12.07 6.11
C LEU A 276 3.20 -11.42 6.32
N GLN A 277 3.26 -10.14 6.70
CA GLN A 277 4.53 -9.40 6.73
C GLN A 277 5.49 -9.85 7.86
N PRO A 278 5.06 -9.96 9.13
CA PRO A 278 5.94 -10.44 10.20
C PRO A 278 6.40 -11.87 9.95
N LEU A 279 5.49 -12.73 9.50
CA LEU A 279 5.79 -14.12 9.15
C LEU A 279 6.87 -14.19 8.07
N ALA A 280 6.73 -13.41 7.00
CA ALA A 280 7.72 -13.35 5.94
C ALA A 280 9.10 -12.87 6.42
N GLY A 281 9.11 -11.89 7.35
CA GLY A 281 10.32 -11.41 8.01
C GLY A 281 11.05 -12.52 8.77
N HIS A 282 10.32 -13.23 9.64
CA HIS A 282 10.86 -14.36 10.41
C HIS A 282 11.40 -15.48 9.53
N ILE A 283 10.65 -15.92 8.51
CA ILE A 283 11.09 -17.00 7.60
C ILE A 283 12.34 -16.58 6.84
N THR A 284 12.39 -15.34 6.35
CA THR A 284 13.53 -14.84 5.58
C THR A 284 14.79 -14.73 6.45
N GLN A 285 14.66 -14.27 7.70
CA GLN A 285 15.80 -14.21 8.62
C GLN A 285 16.28 -15.61 9.01
N ASN A 286 15.39 -16.53 9.35
CA ASN A 286 15.78 -17.89 9.74
C ASN A 286 16.52 -18.61 8.60
N ARG A 287 16.08 -18.43 7.34
CA ARG A 287 16.79 -18.97 6.17
C ARG A 287 18.17 -18.36 5.97
N ARG A 288 18.34 -17.07 6.22
CA ARG A 288 19.65 -16.39 6.14
C ARG A 288 20.60 -16.91 7.23
N LEU A 289 20.11 -17.06 8.46
CA LEU A 289 20.89 -17.61 9.57
C LEU A 289 21.29 -19.06 9.32
N ALA A 290 20.34 -19.90 8.89
CA ALA A 290 20.62 -21.30 8.57
C ALA A 290 21.69 -21.44 7.48
N LYS A 291 21.66 -20.58 6.45
CA LYS A 291 22.69 -20.57 5.41
C LYS A 291 24.06 -20.12 5.96
N ALA A 292 24.09 -19.09 6.80
CA ALA A 292 25.33 -18.60 7.40
C ALA A 292 25.99 -19.57 8.40
N LEU A 293 25.25 -20.57 8.90
CA LEU A 293 25.80 -21.64 9.74
C LEU A 293 26.29 -22.85 8.92
N GLN A 294 25.93 -22.93 7.64
CA GLN A 294 26.39 -23.98 6.71
C GLN A 294 27.65 -23.58 5.95
N ASP A 295 27.91 -22.27 5.85
CA ASP A 295 29.13 -21.67 5.30
C ASP A 295 30.20 -21.50 6.39
#